data_AF-A0A944TP47-F1
#
_entry.id   AF-A0A944TP47-F1
#
_cell.length_a   1.000
_cell.length_b   1.000
_cell.length_c   1.000
_cell.angle_alpha   90.00
_cell.angle_beta   90.00
_cell.angle_gamma   90.00
#
_symmetry.space_group_name_H-M   'P 1'
#
loop_
_entity.id
_entity.type
_entity.pdbx_description
1 polymer ?
#
loop_
_entity_poly.entity_id
_entity_poly.type
_entity_poly.pdbx_seq_one_letter_code
_entity_poly.pdbx_strand_id
1 'polypeptide(L)'
;MKTLKVLLSIIFFFINMGTAFGNEGRLPYFEKKFPKKHCKNSKKYRNYDFKNDSLKTENGNEGYKDYAKEVKRHLCYKDWTVLVYMAGDNDLSPYSLWDVYEMERKIKSELNLGASTKDADIVVELDTFNRSGVRRLHLFQTNKEYDSTLTVDDFKMKKESDIDSPIVKLYKETGRGSLRNAKFRFERFLRWGRRQYPSENIMVVIWGHGEGYIGKHFEKSFKREAPPRNSSSNYLNSSEISLGNTFDKIPTKYPIDKVFGGIAFDFSDYTFLDLPTLSKIFEESNEYFWGKGGKKIDIIAMDACLMQSIEVGIELRNSSEYIVGSTQIQNYLGLPYRKILDAINQESPPSAFQLVKQLPNLADSSFKEGYQGKVDPKAYETFTASTLSTWQLRNNLLPKIMQLGYKLESYLDEEPLRVLEMGFLLENSPTFQGETRDIGIFLGTLKKLLYEEKMGLGLQSAKAHALDRHIDVVMDGISQTMMSYAYGSNYVDQGPVQTSNYLLGFFKGLSIWIPSSKGIFDHRIKEFEQSIFYRSQFTNGHQNPWRSWLEKALDPMAGLGDFGDFPLIN
;
A
#
# COMPACT_ATOMS: atom_id res chain seq x y z
N MET A 1 -46.33 -44.87 26.45
CA MET A 1 -46.80 -43.77 25.55
C MET A 1 -46.90 -42.39 26.22
N LYS A 2 -46.17 -42.07 27.31
CA LYS A 2 -46.20 -40.71 27.92
C LYS A 2 -44.82 -40.09 28.24
N THR A 3 -43.73 -40.67 27.76
CA THR A 3 -42.36 -40.16 28.00
C THR A 3 -41.60 -39.75 26.73
N LEU A 4 -42.26 -39.73 25.57
CA LEU A 4 -41.65 -39.30 24.30
C LEU A 4 -42.08 -37.90 23.82
N LYS A 5 -43.05 -37.26 24.49
CA LYS A 5 -43.56 -35.91 24.12
C LYS A 5 -42.91 -34.75 24.89
N VAL A 6 -42.15 -35.01 25.96
CA VAL A 6 -41.50 -33.94 26.75
C VAL A 6 -40.08 -33.64 26.26
N LEU A 7 -39.39 -34.60 25.63
CA LEU A 7 -38.06 -34.34 25.05
C LEU A 7 -38.11 -33.52 23.75
N LEU A 8 -39.19 -33.60 22.96
CA LEU A 8 -39.31 -32.84 21.71
C LEU A 8 -39.63 -31.34 21.93
N SER A 9 -40.22 -30.96 23.07
CA SER A 9 -40.49 -29.54 23.37
C SER A 9 -39.27 -28.81 23.95
N ILE A 10 -38.32 -29.52 24.56
CA ILE A 10 -37.09 -28.90 25.09
C ILE A 10 -36.05 -28.69 23.97
N ILE A 11 -36.06 -29.52 22.93
CA ILE A 11 -35.23 -29.31 21.73
C ILE A 11 -35.75 -28.12 20.87
N PHE A 12 -37.05 -27.81 20.95
CA PHE A 12 -37.63 -26.65 20.26
C PHE A 12 -37.51 -25.32 21.03
N PHE A 13 -37.21 -25.35 22.34
CA PHE A 13 -37.09 -24.13 23.16
C PHE A 13 -35.64 -23.63 23.33
N PHE A 14 -34.63 -24.45 23.06
CA PHE A 14 -33.22 -24.00 23.03
C PHE A 14 -32.75 -23.47 21.66
N ILE A 15 -33.62 -23.42 20.65
CA ILE A 15 -33.31 -22.86 19.32
C ILE A 15 -33.75 -21.39 19.19
N ASN A 16 -34.44 -20.80 20.17
CA ASN A 16 -35.03 -19.45 20.02
C ASN A 16 -34.63 -18.40 21.08
N MET A 17 -33.47 -18.57 21.74
CA MET A 17 -32.90 -17.52 22.59
C MET A 17 -31.40 -17.39 22.33
N GLY A 18 -31.07 -16.85 21.17
CA GLY A 18 -29.71 -16.53 20.75
C GLY A 18 -29.73 -15.35 19.79
N THR A 19 -29.45 -14.17 20.34
CA THR A 19 -28.93 -12.98 19.64
C THR A 19 -29.81 -12.36 18.54
N ALA A 20 -30.48 -11.26 18.91
CA ALA A 20 -30.69 -10.12 18.02
C ALA A 20 -29.32 -9.47 17.69
N PHE A 21 -28.55 -10.12 16.81
CA PHE A 21 -27.44 -9.51 16.07
C PHE A 21 -27.69 -9.81 14.59
N GLY A 22 -27.63 -8.77 13.77
CA GLY A 22 -28.20 -8.73 12.43
C GLY A 22 -27.81 -9.88 11.50
N ASN A 23 -28.81 -10.39 10.80
CA ASN A 23 -28.72 -11.29 9.65
C ASN A 23 -27.84 -10.69 8.51
N GLU A 24 -26.52 -10.89 8.58
CA GLU A 24 -25.64 -10.88 7.41
C GLU A 24 -24.92 -12.24 7.24
N GLY A 25 -25.60 -13.34 7.58
CA GLY A 25 -25.14 -14.71 7.35
C GLY A 25 -25.71 -15.30 6.07
N ARG A 26 -24.84 -15.59 5.09
CA ARG A 26 -25.11 -16.24 3.79
C ARG A 26 -26.16 -15.55 2.90
N LEU A 27 -25.69 -14.56 2.15
CA LEU A 27 -26.44 -13.93 1.07
C LEU A 27 -26.45 -14.85 -0.17
N PRO A 28 -27.61 -15.03 -0.85
CA PRO A 28 -27.76 -15.93 -2.00
C PRO A 28 -26.90 -15.47 -3.19
N TYR A 29 -26.43 -16.45 -3.97
CA TYR A 29 -25.69 -16.28 -5.22
C TYR A 29 -26.48 -15.39 -6.19
N PHE A 30 -26.15 -14.10 -6.23
CA PHE A 30 -26.77 -13.16 -7.18
C PHE A 30 -26.24 -13.42 -8.58
N GLU A 31 -27.14 -13.40 -9.57
CA GLU A 31 -26.78 -13.55 -10.98
C GLU A 31 -25.66 -12.59 -11.40
N LYS A 32 -24.66 -13.21 -12.01
CA LYS A 32 -23.31 -12.77 -12.42
C LYS A 32 -23.23 -11.63 -13.45
N LYS A 33 -24.10 -10.62 -13.46
CA LYS A 33 -23.95 -9.49 -14.41
C LYS A 33 -24.27 -8.15 -13.76
N PHE A 34 -23.21 -7.36 -13.56
CA PHE A 34 -23.33 -5.93 -13.24
C PHE A 34 -24.35 -5.23 -14.17
N PRO A 35 -25.04 -4.18 -13.70
CA PRO A 35 -25.99 -3.45 -14.51
C PRO A 35 -25.34 -3.00 -15.83
N LYS A 36 -25.85 -3.45 -16.97
CA LYS A 36 -25.27 -3.10 -18.28
C LYS A 36 -25.57 -1.68 -18.75
N LYS A 37 -26.45 -0.95 -18.05
CA LYS A 37 -26.88 0.38 -18.45
C LYS A 37 -26.05 1.43 -17.75
N HIS A 38 -25.22 2.13 -18.52
CA HIS A 38 -24.42 3.23 -18.01
C HIS A 38 -25.29 4.36 -17.42
N CYS A 39 -24.80 4.97 -16.34
CA CYS A 39 -25.49 5.97 -15.54
C CYS A 39 -25.89 7.20 -16.37
N LYS A 40 -25.00 7.63 -17.28
CA LYS A 40 -25.26 8.68 -18.30
C LYS A 40 -26.51 8.46 -19.16
N ASN A 41 -26.96 7.22 -19.33
CA ASN A 41 -28.16 6.88 -20.11
C ASN A 41 -29.44 6.80 -19.25
N SER A 42 -29.33 7.11 -17.95
CA SER A 42 -30.46 7.16 -17.03
C SER A 42 -31.09 8.55 -17.07
N LYS A 43 -32.37 8.64 -17.45
CA LYS A 43 -33.17 9.88 -17.33
C LYS A 43 -33.33 10.37 -15.88
N LYS A 44 -32.97 9.54 -14.90
CA LYS A 44 -33.03 9.85 -13.46
C LYS A 44 -31.67 10.28 -12.89
N TYR A 45 -30.62 10.28 -13.69
CA TYR A 45 -29.34 10.77 -13.21
C TYR A 45 -29.41 12.28 -12.98
N ARG A 46 -28.91 12.72 -11.83
CA ARG A 46 -28.64 14.11 -11.50
C ARG A 46 -27.40 14.18 -10.61
N ASN A 47 -26.80 15.35 -10.49
CA ASN A 47 -25.76 15.59 -9.50
C ASN A 47 -26.36 15.66 -8.09
N TYR A 48 -25.54 15.38 -7.08
CA TYR A 48 -25.88 15.64 -5.70
C TYR A 48 -25.98 17.15 -5.48
N ASP A 49 -27.10 17.59 -4.90
CA ASP A 49 -27.38 19.00 -4.68
C ASP A 49 -27.20 19.32 -3.19
N PHE A 50 -26.08 19.94 -2.85
CA PHE A 50 -25.76 20.29 -1.47
C PHE A 50 -26.81 21.18 -0.79
N LYS A 51 -27.62 21.93 -1.55
CA LYS A 51 -28.68 22.78 -0.97
C LYS A 51 -29.90 21.97 -0.57
N ASN A 52 -30.28 20.98 -1.39
CA ASN A 52 -31.55 20.27 -1.27
C ASN A 52 -31.41 18.87 -0.67
N ASP A 53 -30.29 18.19 -0.89
CA ASP A 53 -30.08 16.82 -0.42
C ASP A 53 -29.45 16.77 0.98
N SER A 54 -28.71 17.80 1.39
CA SER A 54 -27.93 17.77 2.64
C SER A 54 -28.78 17.81 3.90
N LEU A 55 -28.34 17.05 4.91
CA LEU A 55 -28.87 17.05 6.26
C LEU A 55 -27.70 17.12 7.24
N LYS A 56 -27.35 18.31 7.72
CA LYS A 56 -26.23 18.50 8.66
C LYS A 56 -26.64 18.11 10.08
N THR A 57 -25.89 17.19 10.68
CA THR A 57 -26.04 16.69 12.05
C THR A 57 -24.68 16.80 12.78
N GLU A 58 -24.64 16.41 14.06
CA GLU A 58 -23.39 16.30 14.81
C GLU A 58 -22.42 15.25 14.21
N ASN A 59 -22.93 14.27 13.48
CA ASN A 59 -22.10 13.24 12.84
C ASN A 59 -21.52 13.72 11.50
N GLY A 60 -22.07 14.78 10.91
CA GLY A 60 -21.75 15.29 9.57
C GLY A 60 -22.99 15.41 8.68
N ASN A 61 -22.83 15.31 7.37
CA ASN A 61 -23.95 15.37 6.45
C ASN A 61 -24.61 13.97 6.29
N GLU A 62 -25.80 13.74 6.83
CA GLU A 62 -26.53 12.46 6.70
C GLU A 62 -27.54 12.44 5.53
N GLY A 63 -27.52 13.48 4.69
CA GLY A 63 -28.43 13.68 3.58
C GLY A 63 -28.02 12.91 2.33
N TYR A 64 -28.41 11.63 2.19
CA TYR A 64 -28.08 10.84 0.99
C TYR A 64 -29.23 10.03 0.39
N LYS A 65 -30.23 9.72 1.22
CA LYS A 65 -31.23 8.70 0.93
C LYS A 65 -32.05 9.02 -0.33
N ASP A 66 -32.45 10.29 -0.49
CA ASP A 66 -33.31 10.70 -1.60
C ASP A 66 -32.55 10.72 -2.92
N TYR A 67 -31.34 11.30 -2.94
CA TYR A 67 -30.41 11.21 -4.07
C TYR A 67 -30.19 9.75 -4.51
N ALA A 68 -29.82 8.87 -3.56
CA ALA A 68 -29.50 7.47 -3.86
C ALA A 68 -30.71 6.70 -4.41
N LYS A 69 -31.91 7.00 -3.89
CA LYS A 69 -33.18 6.39 -4.34
C LYS A 69 -33.56 6.87 -5.74
N GLU A 70 -33.44 8.16 -6.01
CA GLU A 70 -33.79 8.76 -7.30
C GLU A 70 -32.89 8.25 -8.43
N VAL A 71 -31.57 8.36 -8.23
CA VAL A 71 -30.55 7.90 -9.19
C VAL A 71 -30.53 6.38 -9.28
N LYS A 72 -31.13 5.67 -8.31
CA LYS A 72 -31.02 4.22 -8.11
C LYS A 72 -29.54 3.82 -8.06
N ARG A 73 -28.76 4.44 -7.16
CA ARG A 73 -27.29 4.39 -7.20
C ARG A 73 -26.76 2.96 -7.40
N HIS A 74 -27.14 1.96 -6.61
CA HIS A 74 -26.62 0.59 -6.79
C HIS A 74 -26.84 -0.06 -8.18
N LEU A 75 -27.71 0.49 -9.03
CA LEU A 75 -27.95 0.06 -10.42
C LEU A 75 -27.32 0.98 -11.47
N CYS A 76 -26.72 2.10 -11.08
CA CYS A 76 -26.09 3.05 -11.99
C CYS A 76 -24.64 2.61 -12.26
N TYR A 77 -24.36 2.11 -13.45
CA TYR A 77 -23.02 1.69 -13.83
C TYR A 77 -22.19 2.87 -14.35
N LYS A 78 -20.94 3.02 -13.94
CA LYS A 78 -20.05 4.13 -14.35
C LYS A 78 -18.73 3.64 -14.97
N ASP A 79 -17.97 4.53 -15.59
CA ASP A 79 -16.67 4.19 -16.19
C ASP A 79 -15.62 3.89 -15.10
N TRP A 80 -15.69 4.60 -13.96
CA TRP A 80 -14.78 4.43 -12.83
C TRP A 80 -15.46 4.33 -11.46
N THR A 81 -14.86 3.55 -10.56
CA THR A 81 -15.06 3.69 -9.12
C THR A 81 -13.71 3.70 -8.42
N VAL A 82 -13.49 4.71 -7.58
CA VAL A 82 -12.34 4.82 -6.69
C VAL A 82 -12.84 4.58 -5.27
N LEU A 83 -12.38 3.50 -4.66
CA LEU A 83 -12.64 3.17 -3.25
C LEU A 83 -11.42 3.55 -2.42
N VAL A 84 -11.54 4.51 -1.51
CA VAL A 84 -10.44 4.94 -0.64
C VAL A 84 -10.70 4.48 0.78
N TYR A 85 -9.85 3.61 1.31
CA TYR A 85 -9.90 3.14 2.69
C TYR A 85 -8.87 3.89 3.52
N MET A 86 -9.32 4.86 4.31
CA MET A 86 -8.48 5.72 5.15
C MET A 86 -8.44 5.21 6.59
N ALA A 87 -7.37 4.48 6.93
CA ALA A 87 -7.06 4.09 8.30
C ALA A 87 -6.32 5.22 9.01
N GLY A 88 -7.08 6.25 9.41
CA GLY A 88 -6.56 7.47 10.02
C GLY A 88 -6.67 7.54 11.53
N ASP A 89 -7.11 6.49 12.24
CA ASP A 89 -7.07 6.41 13.72
C ASP A 89 -5.61 6.28 14.22
N ASN A 90 -4.87 7.36 14.04
CA ASN A 90 -3.45 7.57 14.34
C ASN A 90 -3.10 9.06 14.12
N ASP A 91 -1.82 9.39 14.15
CA ASP A 91 -1.26 10.72 13.91
C ASP A 91 -1.51 11.27 12.49
N LEU A 92 -1.99 10.46 11.55
CA LEU A 92 -2.35 10.90 10.21
C LEU A 92 -3.79 11.45 10.11
N SER A 93 -4.59 11.40 11.17
CA SER A 93 -5.97 11.93 11.20
C SER A 93 -6.17 13.31 10.55
N PRO A 94 -5.32 14.32 10.81
CA PRO A 94 -5.48 15.62 10.14
C PRO A 94 -5.34 15.53 8.62
N TYR A 95 -4.45 14.67 8.12
CA TYR A 95 -4.20 14.51 6.69
C TYR A 95 -5.33 13.75 5.98
N SER A 96 -5.98 12.78 6.64
CA SER A 96 -7.17 12.15 6.04
C SER A 96 -8.33 13.14 5.86
N LEU A 97 -8.49 14.09 6.80
CA LEU A 97 -9.42 15.20 6.66
C LEU A 97 -9.00 16.20 5.58
N TRP A 98 -7.69 16.39 5.39
CA TRP A 98 -7.14 17.22 4.31
C TRP A 98 -7.40 16.59 2.94
N ASP A 99 -7.16 15.29 2.79
CA ASP A 99 -7.40 14.56 1.54
C ASP A 99 -8.89 14.58 1.15
N VAL A 100 -9.78 14.38 2.11
CA VAL A 100 -11.23 14.56 1.88
C VAL A 100 -11.55 16.01 1.52
N TYR A 101 -10.97 16.98 2.22
CA TYR A 101 -11.17 18.39 1.91
C TYR A 101 -10.74 18.69 0.48
N GLU A 102 -9.56 18.26 0.02
CA GLU A 102 -9.11 18.58 -1.32
C GLU A 102 -10.01 17.99 -2.41
N MET A 103 -10.55 16.79 -2.20
CA MET A 103 -11.51 16.18 -3.11
C MET A 103 -12.83 16.97 -3.18
N GLU A 104 -13.23 17.62 -2.08
CA GLU A 104 -14.48 18.41 -2.01
C GLU A 104 -14.39 19.82 -2.59
N ARG A 105 -13.18 20.37 -2.78
CA ARG A 105 -13.04 21.78 -3.18
C ARG A 105 -12.89 21.97 -4.67
N LYS A 106 -13.34 23.13 -5.13
CA LYS A 106 -13.07 23.64 -6.47
C LYS A 106 -11.75 24.41 -6.49
N ILE A 107 -10.93 24.21 -7.52
CA ILE A 107 -9.79 25.11 -7.79
C ILE A 107 -10.27 26.26 -8.68
N LYS A 108 -9.98 27.49 -8.25
CA LYS A 108 -10.36 28.69 -9.00
C LYS A 108 -9.72 28.68 -10.38
N SER A 109 -10.52 29.01 -11.40
CA SER A 109 -10.09 29.06 -12.81
C SER A 109 -9.65 27.72 -13.43
N GLU A 110 -9.86 26.60 -12.73
CA GLU A 110 -9.69 25.26 -13.30
C GLU A 110 -11.06 24.57 -13.43
N LEU A 111 -11.19 23.69 -14.43
CA LEU A 111 -12.35 22.81 -14.59
C LEU A 111 -12.44 21.74 -13.48
N ASN A 112 -11.38 21.64 -12.66
CA ASN A 112 -11.06 20.60 -11.67
C ASN A 112 -12.30 19.87 -11.11
N LEU A 113 -12.42 18.57 -11.38
CA LEU A 113 -13.49 17.69 -10.91
C LEU A 113 -12.90 16.70 -9.90
N GLY A 114 -12.52 17.21 -8.72
CA GLY A 114 -11.91 16.44 -7.63
C GLY A 114 -12.82 15.41 -6.94
N ALA A 115 -13.98 15.04 -7.50
CA ALA A 115 -14.95 14.19 -6.81
C ALA A 115 -15.82 13.34 -7.77
N SER A 116 -16.91 12.76 -7.25
CA SER A 116 -17.83 11.92 -8.02
C SER A 116 -18.60 12.73 -9.07
N THR A 117 -18.70 12.17 -10.27
CA THR A 117 -19.38 12.77 -11.44
C THR A 117 -20.43 11.81 -12.00
N LYS A 118 -20.81 11.97 -13.28
CA LYS A 118 -21.67 11.01 -13.99
C LYS A 118 -20.89 9.80 -14.50
N ASP A 119 -19.56 9.91 -14.57
CA ASP A 119 -18.64 8.94 -15.16
C ASP A 119 -17.75 8.25 -14.11
N ALA A 120 -17.59 8.83 -12.91
CA ALA A 120 -16.85 8.22 -11.80
C ALA A 120 -17.57 8.34 -10.44
N ASP A 121 -17.32 7.39 -9.53
CA ASP A 121 -17.67 7.50 -8.10
C ASP A 121 -16.42 7.45 -7.23
N ILE A 122 -16.37 8.34 -6.25
CA ILE A 122 -15.32 8.44 -5.26
C ILE A 122 -15.95 8.16 -3.89
N VAL A 123 -15.57 7.03 -3.31
CA VAL A 123 -16.19 6.51 -2.10
C VAL A 123 -15.11 6.27 -1.06
N VAL A 124 -15.28 6.87 0.11
CA VAL A 124 -14.27 6.83 1.18
C VAL A 124 -14.83 6.09 2.38
N GLU A 125 -14.07 5.17 2.98
CA GLU A 125 -14.27 4.78 4.38
C GLU A 125 -13.21 5.51 5.21
N LEU A 126 -13.69 6.37 6.11
CA LEU A 126 -12.88 7.25 6.95
C LEU A 126 -13.00 6.82 8.41
N ASP A 127 -11.84 6.55 8.99
CA ASP A 127 -11.66 6.25 10.41
C ASP A 127 -10.63 7.23 10.97
N THR A 128 -10.97 7.96 12.04
CA THR A 128 -10.11 9.01 12.61
C THR A 128 -9.93 8.83 14.10
N PHE A 129 -8.87 9.44 14.64
CA PHE A 129 -8.47 9.36 16.04
C PHE A 129 -9.50 9.94 17.02
N ASN A 130 -10.44 10.76 16.55
CA ASN A 130 -11.53 11.27 17.38
C ASN A 130 -12.55 10.18 17.75
N ARG A 131 -12.54 9.05 17.04
CA ARG A 131 -13.36 7.86 17.30
C ARG A 131 -14.86 8.12 17.36
N SER A 132 -15.33 9.12 16.61
CA SER A 132 -16.73 9.51 16.57
C SER A 132 -17.59 8.60 15.67
N GLY A 133 -16.98 7.54 15.12
CA GLY A 133 -17.62 6.55 14.27
C GLY A 133 -16.94 6.43 12.91
N VAL A 134 -16.89 5.20 12.39
CA VAL A 134 -16.34 4.93 11.04
C VAL A 134 -17.39 5.31 10.00
N ARG A 135 -17.02 6.23 9.11
CA ARG A 135 -17.94 6.83 8.13
C ARG A 135 -17.62 6.33 6.73
N ARG A 136 -18.64 5.91 6.01
CA ARG A 136 -18.59 5.77 4.55
C ARG A 136 -19.17 7.02 3.93
N LEU A 137 -18.40 7.66 3.06
CA LEU A 137 -18.74 8.89 2.37
C LEU A 137 -18.85 8.61 0.87
N HIS A 138 -19.78 9.30 0.20
CA HIS A 138 -19.76 9.42 -1.26
C HIS A 138 -19.38 10.86 -1.58
N LEU A 139 -18.17 11.07 -2.09
CA LEU A 139 -17.61 12.41 -2.19
C LEU A 139 -18.15 13.16 -3.39
N PHE A 140 -18.59 14.40 -3.17
CA PHE A 140 -19.04 15.31 -4.22
C PHE A 140 -18.31 16.64 -4.08
N GLN A 141 -18.04 17.28 -5.22
CA GLN A 141 -17.39 18.57 -5.22
C GLN A 141 -18.40 19.66 -4.84
N THR A 142 -18.01 20.49 -3.89
CA THR A 142 -18.76 21.66 -3.44
C THR A 142 -18.44 22.88 -4.31
N ASN A 143 -19.26 23.93 -4.21
CA ASN A 143 -18.95 25.23 -4.81
C ASN A 143 -17.90 26.04 -4.02
N LYS A 144 -17.35 25.49 -2.93
CA LYS A 144 -16.37 26.18 -2.10
C LYS A 144 -14.98 26.05 -2.75
N GLU A 145 -14.26 27.16 -2.81
CA GLU A 145 -12.90 27.18 -3.37
C GLU A 145 -11.90 26.51 -2.41
N TYR A 146 -10.85 25.92 -2.99
CA TYR A 146 -9.73 25.37 -2.25
C TYR A 146 -8.87 26.50 -1.69
N ASP A 147 -8.67 26.50 -0.38
CA ASP A 147 -7.78 27.43 0.30
C ASP A 147 -6.40 26.80 0.46
N SER A 148 -5.44 27.30 -0.32
CA SER A 148 -4.05 26.82 -0.28
C SER A 148 -3.24 27.38 0.89
N THR A 149 -3.83 28.22 1.73
CA THR A 149 -3.15 28.79 2.90
C THR A 149 -3.32 27.93 4.16
N LEU A 150 -4.25 26.96 4.12
CA LEU A 150 -4.48 26.03 5.22
C LEU A 150 -3.26 25.15 5.47
N THR A 151 -3.02 24.88 6.75
CA THR A 151 -1.91 24.11 7.27
C THR A 151 -2.42 22.87 8.01
N VAL A 152 -1.51 21.97 8.38
CA VAL A 152 -1.86 20.79 9.20
C VAL A 152 -2.54 21.17 10.52
N ASP A 153 -2.21 22.33 11.11
CA ASP A 153 -2.79 22.77 12.37
C ASP A 153 -4.28 23.14 12.23
N ASP A 154 -4.67 23.69 11.09
CA ASP A 154 -6.08 23.92 10.76
C ASP A 154 -6.85 22.60 10.66
N PHE A 155 -6.22 21.57 10.08
CA PHE A 155 -6.82 20.24 9.99
C PHE A 155 -6.83 19.46 11.30
N LYS A 156 -5.91 19.73 12.24
CA LYS A 156 -5.98 19.19 13.61
C LYS A 156 -7.20 19.70 14.37
N MET A 157 -7.67 20.91 14.06
CA MET A 157 -8.87 21.50 14.67
C MET A 157 -10.17 21.08 13.98
N LYS A 158 -10.08 20.55 12.76
CA LYS A 158 -11.23 20.14 11.94
C LYS A 158 -11.86 18.88 12.51
N LYS A 159 -13.19 18.81 12.45
CA LYS A 159 -14.00 17.67 12.88
C LYS A 159 -14.54 16.92 11.68
N GLU A 160 -14.90 15.65 11.88
CA GLU A 160 -15.54 14.85 10.83
C GLU A 160 -16.91 15.43 10.42
N SER A 161 -17.56 16.18 11.31
CA SER A 161 -18.80 16.89 11.00
C SER A 161 -18.62 18.07 10.04
N ASP A 162 -17.40 18.57 9.87
CA ASP A 162 -17.04 19.63 8.91
C ASP A 162 -16.87 19.10 7.48
N ILE A 163 -17.04 17.79 7.25
CA ILE A 163 -17.06 17.19 5.92
C ILE A 163 -18.38 17.57 5.23
N ASP A 164 -18.29 18.03 3.98
CA ASP A 164 -19.45 18.49 3.24
C ASP A 164 -20.24 17.32 2.65
N SER A 165 -19.54 16.32 2.13
CA SER A 165 -20.07 15.16 1.44
C SER A 165 -20.93 14.27 2.35
N PRO A 166 -21.96 13.63 1.78
CA PRO A 166 -22.89 12.83 2.55
C PRO A 166 -22.29 11.53 3.07
N ILE A 167 -22.61 11.23 4.32
CA ILE A 167 -22.43 9.95 4.98
C ILE A 167 -23.47 8.99 4.42
N VAL A 168 -22.98 7.96 3.74
CA VAL A 168 -23.82 6.90 3.17
C VAL A 168 -23.95 5.71 4.13
N LYS A 169 -23.03 5.60 5.09
CA LYS A 169 -23.14 4.66 6.21
C LYS A 169 -22.27 5.11 7.38
N LEU A 170 -22.79 5.00 8.59
CA LEU A 170 -22.07 5.27 9.84
C LEU A 170 -22.04 4.00 10.68
N TYR A 171 -20.85 3.61 11.16
CA TYR A 171 -20.66 2.48 12.05
C TYR A 171 -20.16 2.97 13.41
N LYS A 172 -20.61 2.28 14.46
CA LYS A 172 -20.02 2.47 15.78
C LYS A 172 -18.60 1.93 15.78
N GLU A 173 -17.70 2.71 16.36
CA GLU A 173 -16.29 2.38 16.46
C GLU A 173 -15.92 1.98 17.89
N THR A 174 -16.66 2.47 18.89
CA THR A 174 -16.53 2.10 20.30
C THR A 174 -17.84 1.49 20.83
N GLY A 175 -17.73 0.81 21.96
CA GLY A 175 -18.82 0.13 22.64
C GLY A 175 -19.24 -1.19 22.01
N ARG A 176 -20.28 -1.80 22.59
CA ARG A 176 -20.82 -3.09 22.14
C ARG A 176 -21.34 -2.98 20.71
N GLY A 177 -20.84 -3.87 19.84
CA GLY A 177 -21.24 -3.96 18.43
C GLY A 177 -20.37 -3.12 17.47
N SER A 178 -19.26 -2.56 17.95
CA SER A 178 -18.28 -1.87 17.12
C SER A 178 -17.49 -2.81 16.21
N LEU A 179 -17.07 -2.30 15.05
CA LEU A 179 -16.29 -3.04 14.06
C LEU A 179 -14.80 -2.71 14.15
N ARG A 180 -14.15 -3.11 15.24
CA ARG A 180 -12.76 -2.71 15.59
C ARG A 180 -11.64 -3.42 14.81
N ASN A 181 -11.97 -4.44 14.02
CA ASN A 181 -10.97 -5.23 13.33
C ASN A 181 -10.73 -4.69 11.91
N ALA A 182 -9.55 -4.14 11.64
CA ALA A 182 -9.20 -3.58 10.33
C ALA A 182 -9.42 -4.55 9.16
N LYS A 183 -9.11 -5.84 9.32
CA LYS A 183 -9.28 -6.86 8.28
C LYS A 183 -10.75 -6.99 7.88
N PHE A 184 -11.63 -7.14 8.88
CA PHE A 184 -13.07 -7.25 8.66
C PHE A 184 -13.68 -5.95 8.14
N ARG A 185 -13.22 -4.78 8.62
CA ARG A 185 -13.63 -3.47 8.08
C ARG A 185 -13.31 -3.37 6.59
N PHE A 186 -12.06 -3.64 6.22
CA PHE A 186 -11.59 -3.57 4.85
C PHE A 186 -12.34 -4.54 3.92
N GLU A 187 -12.51 -5.81 4.32
CA GLU A 187 -13.28 -6.78 3.53
C GLU A 187 -14.72 -6.28 3.28
N ARG A 188 -15.39 -5.79 4.32
CA ARG A 188 -16.76 -5.27 4.20
C ARG A 188 -16.82 -4.01 3.37
N PHE A 189 -15.83 -3.13 3.46
CA PHE A 189 -15.76 -1.92 2.65
C PHE A 189 -15.62 -2.28 1.17
N LEU A 190 -14.64 -3.12 0.84
CA LEU A 190 -14.37 -3.55 -0.52
C LEU A 190 -15.60 -4.22 -1.17
N ARG A 191 -16.20 -5.21 -0.49
CA ARG A 191 -17.35 -5.94 -1.04
C ARG A 191 -18.60 -5.07 -1.15
N TRP A 192 -18.84 -4.20 -0.17
CA TRP A 192 -19.96 -3.26 -0.22
C TRP A 192 -19.76 -2.22 -1.32
N GLY A 193 -18.56 -1.64 -1.45
CA GLY A 193 -18.24 -0.59 -2.41
C GLY A 193 -18.46 -1.06 -3.83
N ARG A 194 -17.88 -2.22 -4.19
CA ARG A 194 -18.07 -2.87 -5.50
C ARG A 194 -19.53 -3.15 -5.82
N ARG A 195 -20.36 -3.47 -4.82
CA ARG A 195 -21.79 -3.75 -5.01
C ARG A 195 -22.64 -2.48 -5.14
N GLN A 196 -22.33 -1.44 -4.36
CA GLN A 196 -23.13 -0.20 -4.34
C GLN A 196 -22.73 0.78 -5.44
N TYR A 197 -21.50 0.67 -5.93
CA TYR A 197 -20.91 1.56 -6.93
C TYR A 197 -20.32 0.71 -8.05
N PRO A 198 -21.17 0.11 -8.91
CA PRO A 198 -20.70 -0.74 -9.99
C PRO A 198 -20.07 0.10 -11.12
N SER A 199 -18.96 -0.38 -11.68
CA SER A 199 -18.21 0.33 -12.72
C SER A 199 -17.42 -0.59 -13.65
N GLU A 200 -16.91 -0.04 -14.75
CA GLU A 200 -15.99 -0.72 -15.66
C GLU A 200 -14.63 -0.90 -15.02
N ASN A 201 -14.02 0.19 -14.54
CA ASN A 201 -12.70 0.14 -13.90
C ASN A 201 -12.82 0.46 -12.41
N ILE A 202 -12.08 -0.28 -11.58
CA ILE A 202 -11.99 -0.04 -10.15
C ILE A 202 -10.56 0.21 -9.70
N MET A 203 -10.37 1.33 -8.99
CA MET A 203 -9.18 1.64 -8.22
C MET A 203 -9.50 1.51 -6.74
N VAL A 204 -8.69 0.74 -6.01
CA VAL A 204 -8.78 0.63 -4.55
C VAL A 204 -7.54 1.26 -3.95
N VAL A 205 -7.74 2.34 -3.20
CA VAL A 205 -6.70 3.06 -2.47
C VAL A 205 -6.72 2.60 -1.01
N ILE A 206 -5.56 2.16 -0.52
CA ILE A 206 -5.35 1.83 0.89
C ILE A 206 -4.45 2.91 1.46
N TRP A 207 -5.01 3.69 2.37
CA TRP A 207 -4.40 4.90 2.91
C TRP A 207 -4.08 4.73 4.39
N GLY A 208 -2.89 5.18 4.79
CA GLY A 208 -2.44 5.25 6.18
C GLY A 208 -0.95 4.93 6.29
N HIS A 209 -0.51 4.53 7.49
CA HIS A 209 0.87 4.07 7.66
C HIS A 209 1.17 2.81 6.85
N GLY A 210 2.42 2.67 6.43
CA GLY A 210 2.97 1.51 5.75
C GLY A 210 4.36 1.17 6.27
N GLU A 211 4.64 -0.12 6.43
CA GLU A 211 5.94 -0.64 6.84
C GLU A 211 6.45 -1.69 5.81
N GLY A 212 5.91 -1.71 4.59
CA GLY A 212 6.29 -2.68 3.58
C GLY A 212 5.90 -4.13 3.93
N TYR A 213 6.70 -5.10 3.49
CA TYR A 213 6.33 -6.51 3.51
C TYR A 213 6.44 -7.18 4.89
N ILE A 214 5.43 -7.99 5.23
CA ILE A 214 5.46 -9.00 6.30
C ILE A 214 4.72 -10.26 5.84
N GLY A 215 5.38 -11.40 5.90
CA GLY A 215 4.80 -12.69 5.45
C GLY A 215 4.02 -13.44 6.52
N LYS A 216 4.10 -13.00 7.77
CA LYS A 216 3.40 -13.64 8.90
C LYS A 216 2.00 -13.06 9.07
N HIS A 217 1.01 -13.94 9.18
CA HIS A 217 -0.34 -13.54 9.58
C HIS A 217 -0.35 -13.06 11.03
N PHE A 218 -0.84 -11.83 11.26
CA PHE A 218 -1.06 -11.31 12.60
C PHE A 218 -2.56 -11.21 12.89
N GLU A 219 -3.06 -12.14 13.70
CA GLU A 219 -4.40 -12.06 14.28
C GLU A 219 -4.26 -11.96 15.80
N LYS A 220 -4.17 -10.74 16.34
CA LYS A 220 -4.47 -10.53 17.76
C LYS A 220 -5.91 -10.04 17.87
N SER A 221 -6.77 -10.87 18.47
CA SER A 221 -8.09 -10.45 18.93
C SER A 221 -7.90 -9.57 20.18
N PHE A 222 -7.95 -8.25 20.06
CA PHE A 222 -7.94 -7.39 21.24
C PHE A 222 -9.29 -7.51 21.95
N LYS A 223 -9.29 -8.18 23.12
CA LYS A 223 -10.49 -8.42 23.93
C LYS A 223 -11.02 -7.16 24.65
N ARG A 224 -10.30 -6.03 24.63
CA ARG A 224 -10.67 -4.80 25.34
C ARG A 224 -10.45 -3.56 24.49
N GLU A 225 -11.31 -2.56 24.68
CA GLU A 225 -11.10 -1.20 24.20
C GLU A 225 -9.92 -0.60 24.96
N ALA A 226 -8.92 -0.10 24.23
CA ALA A 226 -7.94 0.77 24.85
C ALA A 226 -8.58 2.16 24.93
N PRO A 227 -8.54 2.84 26.10
CA PRO A 227 -8.98 4.23 26.16
C PRO A 227 -8.13 5.05 25.20
N PRO A 228 -8.71 6.05 24.50
CA PRO A 228 -7.95 6.98 23.69
C PRO A 228 -6.87 7.57 24.60
N ARG A 229 -5.60 7.27 24.31
CA ARG A 229 -4.53 7.92 25.06
C ARG A 229 -4.44 9.32 24.48
N ASN A 230 -4.78 10.32 25.29
CA ASN A 230 -4.23 11.65 25.13
C ASN A 230 -2.71 11.52 25.26
N SER A 231 -2.01 11.20 24.18
CA SER A 231 -0.68 11.75 24.03
C SER A 231 -0.91 13.19 23.58
N SER A 232 -1.07 14.09 24.54
CA SER A 232 -0.41 15.38 24.39
C SER A 232 1.05 15.03 24.14
N SER A 233 1.39 14.96 22.86
CA SER A 233 2.72 14.66 22.43
C SER A 233 3.60 15.80 22.91
N ASN A 234 4.45 15.54 23.90
CA ASN A 234 5.58 16.43 24.18
C ASN A 234 6.56 16.50 22.97
N TYR A 235 6.24 15.92 21.80
CA TYR A 235 7.02 16.01 20.55
C TYR A 235 6.64 17.19 19.65
N LEU A 236 5.70 18.05 20.02
CA LEU A 236 5.46 19.31 19.29
C LEU A 236 6.38 20.46 19.73
N ASN A 237 7.40 20.19 20.56
CA ASN A 237 8.27 21.20 21.15
C ASN A 237 9.78 20.92 20.93
N SER A 238 10.16 20.45 19.75
CA SER A 238 11.57 20.47 19.34
C SER A 238 11.73 21.06 17.95
N SER A 239 12.17 22.31 17.93
CA SER A 239 12.57 23.11 16.78
C SER A 239 13.88 22.65 16.13
N GLU A 240 14.15 21.34 16.08
CA GLU A 240 15.36 20.78 15.47
C GLU A 240 14.98 19.65 14.52
N ILE A 241 14.63 20.05 13.29
CA ILE A 241 14.55 19.15 12.14
C ILE A 241 15.98 18.82 11.74
N SER A 242 16.53 17.77 12.35
CA SER A 242 17.69 17.03 11.85
C SER A 242 17.17 15.79 11.13
N LEU A 243 16.99 15.91 9.81
CA LEU A 243 16.83 14.77 8.91
C LEU A 243 18.19 14.05 8.86
N GLY A 244 18.36 13.05 9.73
CA GLY A 244 19.59 12.29 9.85
C GLY A 244 19.63 11.45 11.11
N ASN A 245 19.70 10.12 10.93
CA ASN A 245 20.22 9.13 11.88
C ASN A 245 19.90 9.38 13.37
N THR A 246 18.65 9.16 13.78
CA THR A 246 18.20 8.61 15.08
C THR A 246 16.71 8.92 15.24
N PHE A 247 15.84 8.10 14.65
CA PHE A 247 14.44 8.09 15.07
C PHE A 247 14.32 7.28 16.37
N ASP A 248 14.86 7.84 17.44
CA ASP A 248 14.43 7.47 18.77
C ASP A 248 12.95 7.84 18.91
N LYS A 249 12.12 6.80 19.04
CA LYS A 249 10.72 6.81 19.48
C LYS A 249 9.64 7.11 18.43
N ILE A 250 9.53 6.21 17.45
CA ILE A 250 8.18 5.73 17.05
C ILE A 250 7.51 5.21 18.34
N PRO A 251 6.23 5.51 18.62
CA PRO A 251 5.57 5.04 19.85
C PRO A 251 5.69 3.51 19.99
N THR A 252 6.53 3.06 20.93
CA THR A 252 6.77 1.65 21.30
C THR A 252 5.60 1.03 22.05
N LYS A 253 4.37 1.29 21.61
CA LYS A 253 3.17 0.63 22.13
C LYS A 253 2.30 -0.05 21.11
N TYR A 254 2.77 -0.28 19.88
CA TYR A 254 2.37 -1.53 19.20
C TYR A 254 2.93 -2.71 20.02
N PRO A 255 2.24 -3.87 20.11
CA PRO A 255 2.66 -4.95 21.00
C PRO A 255 4.15 -5.22 20.78
N ILE A 256 4.92 -5.19 21.87
CA ILE A 256 6.40 -5.17 21.97
C ILE A 256 7.14 -6.34 21.25
N ASP A 257 6.44 -7.14 20.45
CA ASP A 257 7.02 -8.20 19.61
C ASP A 257 6.53 -8.13 18.14
N LYS A 258 5.92 -7.02 17.69
CA LYS A 258 5.54 -6.87 16.28
C LYS A 258 6.81 -6.62 15.45
N VAL A 259 7.04 -7.47 14.46
CA VAL A 259 8.10 -7.23 13.47
C VAL A 259 7.57 -6.33 12.35
N PHE A 260 8.48 -5.55 11.78
CA PHE A 260 8.27 -4.56 10.74
C PHE A 260 7.44 -5.08 9.56
N GLY A 261 6.32 -4.41 9.24
CA GLY A 261 5.55 -4.64 8.01
C GLY A 261 4.03 -4.56 8.16
N GLY A 262 3.35 -4.44 7.01
CA GLY A 262 1.90 -4.22 6.92
C GLY A 262 1.52 -2.80 6.50
N ILE A 263 0.22 -2.55 6.40
CA ILE A 263 -0.37 -1.27 5.95
C ILE A 263 -1.64 -0.93 6.73
N ALA A 264 -2.08 0.34 6.71
CA ALA A 264 -3.36 0.81 7.25
C ALA A 264 -3.52 0.51 8.75
N PHE A 265 -2.66 1.13 9.54
CA PHE A 265 -2.55 0.93 10.97
C PHE A 265 -3.61 1.72 11.74
N ASP A 266 -4.28 1.05 12.67
CA ASP A 266 -5.21 1.63 13.62
C ASP A 266 -4.58 1.57 15.01
N PHE A 267 -4.21 2.73 15.56
CA PHE A 267 -3.44 2.83 16.80
C PHE A 267 -4.30 2.59 18.03
N SER A 268 -5.59 2.92 17.99
CA SER A 268 -6.49 2.73 19.13
C SER A 268 -6.91 1.27 19.28
N ASP A 269 -7.07 0.56 18.17
CA ASP A 269 -7.45 -0.86 18.15
C ASP A 269 -6.24 -1.79 18.00
N TYR A 270 -5.04 -1.25 17.75
CA TYR A 270 -3.79 -1.96 17.52
C TYR A 270 -3.90 -3.00 16.39
N THR A 271 -4.67 -2.67 15.35
CA THR A 271 -4.87 -3.55 14.19
C THR A 271 -4.27 -2.94 12.94
N PHE A 272 -3.91 -3.77 11.98
CA PHE A 272 -3.36 -3.37 10.68
C PHE A 272 -3.68 -4.46 9.66
N LEU A 273 -3.40 -4.20 8.40
CA LEU A 273 -3.53 -5.18 7.31
C LEU A 273 -2.15 -5.78 7.00
N ASP A 274 -1.95 -7.06 7.33
CA ASP A 274 -0.82 -7.83 6.83
C ASP A 274 -1.04 -8.26 5.36
N LEU A 275 0.04 -8.38 4.59
CA LEU A 275 -0.04 -8.59 3.13
C LEU A 275 -0.70 -9.92 2.73
N PRO A 276 -0.43 -11.06 3.40
CA PRO A 276 -1.12 -12.31 3.12
C PRO A 276 -2.63 -12.23 3.36
N THR A 277 -3.07 -11.57 4.44
CA THR A 277 -4.51 -11.33 4.69
C THR A 277 -5.10 -10.43 3.61
N LEU A 278 -4.40 -9.35 3.26
CA LEU A 278 -4.83 -8.41 2.23
C LEU A 278 -5.01 -9.12 0.88
N SER A 279 -4.04 -9.95 0.49
CA SER A 279 -4.09 -10.78 -0.71
C SER A 279 -5.34 -11.68 -0.71
N LYS A 280 -5.58 -12.39 0.38
CA LYS A 280 -6.76 -13.24 0.56
C LYS A 280 -8.08 -12.47 0.41
N ILE A 281 -8.21 -11.31 1.08
CA ILE A 281 -9.43 -10.48 0.99
C ILE A 281 -9.72 -10.07 -0.46
N PHE A 282 -8.68 -9.66 -1.20
CA PHE A 282 -8.83 -9.28 -2.60
C PHE A 282 -9.17 -10.46 -3.50
N GLU A 283 -8.48 -11.58 -3.37
CA GLU A 283 -8.76 -12.80 -4.14
C GLU A 283 -10.19 -13.30 -3.90
N GLU A 284 -10.64 -13.37 -2.64
CA GLU A 284 -12.00 -13.78 -2.28
C GLU A 284 -13.05 -12.79 -2.80
N SER A 285 -12.75 -11.48 -2.78
CA SER A 285 -13.60 -10.46 -3.38
C SER A 285 -13.70 -10.63 -4.90
N ASN A 286 -12.58 -10.85 -5.59
CA ASN A 286 -12.56 -11.09 -7.04
C ASN A 286 -13.34 -12.35 -7.41
N GLU A 287 -13.13 -13.46 -6.69
CA GLU A 287 -13.87 -14.70 -6.90
C GLU A 287 -15.38 -14.52 -6.62
N TYR A 288 -15.75 -13.76 -5.60
CA TYR A 288 -17.15 -13.47 -5.31
C TYR A 288 -17.87 -12.74 -6.47
N PHE A 289 -17.22 -11.76 -7.10
CA PHE A 289 -17.84 -10.97 -8.18
C PHE A 289 -17.72 -11.62 -9.55
N TRP A 290 -16.62 -12.30 -9.84
CA TRP A 290 -16.29 -12.76 -11.20
C TRP A 290 -16.09 -14.28 -11.31
N GLY A 291 -16.07 -15.00 -10.20
CA GLY A 291 -15.68 -16.41 -10.13
C GLY A 291 -14.16 -16.59 -10.18
N LYS A 292 -13.72 -17.81 -9.88
CA LYS A 292 -12.30 -18.19 -9.90
C LYS A 292 -11.69 -17.93 -11.29
N GLY A 293 -10.59 -17.19 -11.32
CA GLY A 293 -9.92 -16.79 -12.57
C GLY A 293 -10.64 -15.67 -13.35
N GLY A 294 -11.64 -15.03 -12.76
CA GLY A 294 -12.34 -13.88 -13.34
C GLY A 294 -11.53 -12.58 -13.27
N LYS A 295 -12.19 -11.45 -13.59
CA LYS A 295 -11.57 -10.12 -13.61
C LYS A 295 -11.00 -9.75 -12.23
N LYS A 296 -9.76 -9.26 -12.20
CA LYS A 296 -9.12 -8.72 -10.99
C LYS A 296 -9.56 -7.28 -10.73
N ILE A 297 -9.13 -6.70 -9.62
CA ILE A 297 -9.18 -5.25 -9.45
C ILE A 297 -8.22 -4.62 -10.45
N ASP A 298 -8.63 -3.53 -11.11
CA ASP A 298 -7.78 -2.93 -12.14
C ASP A 298 -6.53 -2.30 -11.49
N ILE A 299 -6.72 -1.51 -10.43
CA ILE A 299 -5.62 -0.81 -9.74
C ILE A 299 -5.75 -0.97 -8.22
N ILE A 300 -4.68 -1.44 -7.56
CA ILE A 300 -4.49 -1.23 -6.13
C ILE A 300 -3.45 -0.12 -5.97
N ALA A 301 -3.82 0.96 -5.31
CA ALA A 301 -2.90 2.03 -4.95
C ALA A 301 -2.68 2.00 -3.44
N MET A 302 -1.43 1.93 -3.03
CA MET A 302 -1.04 1.96 -1.63
C MET A 302 -0.50 3.35 -1.33
N ASP A 303 -1.36 4.18 -0.75
CA ASP A 303 -1.05 5.52 -0.27
C ASP A 303 -0.44 5.42 1.13
N ALA A 304 0.75 4.82 1.15
CA ALA A 304 1.48 4.42 2.34
C ALA A 304 2.96 4.17 2.01
N CYS A 305 3.83 4.35 3.02
CA CYS A 305 5.27 4.17 2.91
C CYS A 305 5.66 2.73 2.54
N LEU A 306 6.74 2.58 1.75
CA LEU A 306 7.48 1.32 1.54
C LEU A 306 6.69 0.18 0.88
N MET A 307 5.55 0.48 0.25
CA MET A 307 4.66 -0.54 -0.30
C MET A 307 5.06 -1.02 -1.70
N GLN A 308 6.03 -0.37 -2.34
CA GLN A 308 6.45 -0.67 -3.71
C GLN A 308 7.66 -1.62 -3.76
N SER A 309 7.50 -2.81 -3.17
CA SER A 309 8.52 -3.85 -3.16
C SER A 309 8.11 -5.08 -3.99
N ILE A 310 9.09 -5.86 -4.42
CA ILE A 310 8.89 -7.13 -5.14
C ILE A 310 8.10 -8.12 -4.29
N GLU A 311 8.36 -8.19 -2.99
CA GLU A 311 7.66 -9.08 -2.07
C GLU A 311 6.19 -8.73 -1.95
N VAL A 312 5.87 -7.43 -1.80
CA VAL A 312 4.47 -6.94 -1.80
C VAL A 312 3.80 -7.25 -3.14
N GLY A 313 4.46 -6.93 -4.25
CA GLY A 313 3.91 -7.13 -5.59
C GLY A 313 3.64 -8.61 -5.91
N ILE A 314 4.52 -9.51 -5.48
CA ILE A 314 4.34 -10.95 -5.65
C ILE A 314 3.22 -11.50 -4.74
N GLU A 315 3.11 -11.01 -3.51
CA GLU A 315 2.02 -11.39 -2.61
C GLU A 315 0.64 -11.01 -3.19
N LEU A 316 0.55 -9.83 -3.82
CA LEU A 316 -0.68 -9.30 -4.42
C LEU A 316 -0.86 -9.62 -5.91
N ARG A 317 -0.02 -10.49 -6.50
CA ARG A 317 0.01 -10.72 -7.97
C ARG A 317 -1.32 -11.21 -8.59
N ASN A 318 -2.19 -11.81 -7.79
CA ASN A 318 -3.50 -12.30 -8.20
C ASN A 318 -4.64 -11.35 -7.82
N SER A 319 -4.36 -10.31 -7.04
CA SER A 319 -5.33 -9.37 -6.48
C SER A 319 -5.71 -8.26 -7.47
N SER A 320 -4.73 -7.71 -8.18
CA SER A 320 -4.94 -6.66 -9.20
C SER A 320 -4.13 -6.87 -10.48
N GLU A 321 -4.46 -6.10 -11.52
CA GLU A 321 -3.65 -5.98 -12.74
C GLU A 321 -2.43 -5.07 -12.52
N TYR A 322 -2.63 -3.96 -11.82
CA TYR A 322 -1.58 -2.98 -11.52
C TYR A 322 -1.49 -2.67 -10.03
N ILE A 323 -0.28 -2.32 -9.58
CA ILE A 323 0.00 -1.86 -8.21
C ILE A 323 0.75 -0.54 -8.28
N VAL A 324 0.27 0.45 -7.53
CA VAL A 324 0.86 1.78 -7.39
C VAL A 324 1.31 1.96 -5.95
N GLY A 325 2.49 2.54 -5.76
CA GLY A 325 3.04 2.78 -4.42
C GLY A 325 4.37 3.53 -4.44
N SER A 326 4.92 3.74 -3.25
CA SER A 326 6.23 4.35 -3.02
C SER A 326 7.25 3.31 -2.53
N THR A 327 8.50 3.38 -3.00
CA THR A 327 9.59 2.55 -2.47
C THR A 327 10.12 3.09 -1.14
N GLN A 328 9.89 4.38 -0.90
CA GLN A 328 10.43 5.14 0.22
C GLN A 328 9.29 5.63 1.14
N ILE A 329 9.68 6.26 2.25
CA ILE A 329 8.79 7.09 3.06
C ILE A 329 8.08 8.10 2.17
N GLN A 330 6.76 8.13 2.26
CA GLN A 330 5.91 9.06 1.52
C GLN A 330 5.64 10.29 2.39
N ASN A 331 5.46 11.43 1.73
CA ASN A 331 4.96 12.62 2.41
C ASN A 331 3.51 12.41 2.90
N TYR A 332 3.19 13.05 4.02
CA TYR A 332 1.90 12.90 4.71
C TYR A 332 0.67 13.42 3.94
N LEU A 333 0.87 14.20 2.87
CA LEU A 333 -0.19 14.69 1.97
C LEU A 333 -0.67 13.62 0.97
N GLY A 334 -0.13 12.40 1.02
CA GLY A 334 -0.64 11.26 0.28
C GLY A 334 -0.56 11.37 -1.25
N LEU A 335 -1.49 10.70 -1.93
CA LEU A 335 -1.66 10.79 -3.39
C LEU A 335 -2.22 12.17 -3.79
N PRO A 336 -1.88 12.68 -5.00
CA PRO A 336 -2.46 13.92 -5.50
C PRO A 336 -3.89 13.71 -6.00
N TYR A 337 -4.87 13.47 -5.10
CA TYR A 337 -6.21 13.00 -5.48
C TYR A 337 -6.84 13.91 -6.51
N ARG A 338 -6.77 15.23 -6.35
CA ARG A 338 -7.33 16.17 -7.34
C ARG A 338 -6.81 15.92 -8.77
N LYS A 339 -5.49 15.79 -8.96
CA LYS A 339 -4.91 15.53 -10.29
C LYS A 339 -5.32 14.15 -10.84
N ILE A 340 -5.42 13.14 -9.97
CA ILE A 340 -5.85 11.80 -10.36
C ILE A 340 -7.33 11.82 -10.79
N LEU A 341 -8.17 12.48 -10.02
CA LEU A 341 -9.60 12.56 -10.26
C LEU A 341 -9.92 13.44 -11.47
N ASP A 342 -9.15 14.49 -11.71
CA ASP A 342 -9.19 15.27 -12.95
C ASP A 342 -8.89 14.39 -14.17
N ALA A 343 -7.86 13.53 -14.08
CA ALA A 343 -7.53 12.59 -15.15
C ALA A 343 -8.66 11.56 -15.38
N ILE A 344 -9.30 11.06 -14.32
CA ILE A 344 -10.42 10.12 -14.40
C ILE A 344 -11.68 10.77 -15.00
N ASN A 345 -11.94 12.03 -14.65
CA ASN A 345 -13.17 12.75 -15.01
C ASN A 345 -13.08 13.52 -16.35
N GLN A 346 -12.06 13.25 -17.18
CA GLN A 346 -11.99 13.80 -18.53
C GLN A 346 -13.18 13.36 -19.40
N GLU A 347 -13.49 14.11 -20.47
CA GLU A 347 -14.62 13.78 -21.38
C GLU A 347 -14.54 12.35 -21.94
N SER A 348 -13.31 11.86 -22.13
CA SER A 348 -13.01 10.47 -22.42
C SER A 348 -12.19 9.89 -21.25
N PRO A 349 -12.85 9.27 -20.25
CA PRO A 349 -12.14 8.68 -19.12
C PRO A 349 -11.07 7.66 -19.59
N PRO A 350 -9.88 7.67 -18.99
CA PRO A 350 -8.82 6.75 -19.35
C PRO A 350 -9.19 5.32 -18.97
N SER A 351 -8.72 4.34 -19.75
CA SER A 351 -8.64 2.95 -19.29
C SER A 351 -7.65 2.82 -18.12
N ALA A 352 -7.74 1.72 -17.36
CA ALA A 352 -6.78 1.45 -16.28
C ALA A 352 -5.33 1.49 -16.74
N PHE A 353 -5.01 0.91 -17.91
CA PHE A 353 -3.66 0.94 -18.50
C PHE A 353 -3.16 2.36 -18.81
N GLN A 354 -4.04 3.24 -19.28
CA GLN A 354 -3.67 4.64 -19.55
C GLN A 354 -3.46 5.41 -18.25
N LEU A 355 -4.34 5.22 -17.26
CA LEU A 355 -4.23 5.89 -15.97
C LEU A 355 -2.94 5.53 -15.24
N VAL A 356 -2.58 4.25 -15.15
CA VAL A 356 -1.37 3.80 -14.44
C VAL A 356 -0.07 4.33 -15.01
N LYS A 357 -0.02 4.67 -16.31
CA LYS A 357 1.14 5.32 -16.91
C LYS A 357 1.28 6.78 -16.51
N GLN A 358 0.16 7.43 -16.15
CA GLN A 358 0.10 8.82 -15.76
C GLN A 358 0.35 9.03 -14.27
N LEU A 359 -0.10 8.10 -13.40
CA LEU A 359 -0.11 8.29 -11.94
C LEU A 359 1.24 8.77 -11.36
N PRO A 360 2.41 8.16 -11.64
CA PRO A 360 3.68 8.67 -11.12
C PRO A 360 4.02 10.09 -11.59
N ASN A 361 3.70 10.43 -12.85
CA ASN A 361 3.94 11.78 -13.40
C ASN A 361 2.97 12.81 -12.81
N LEU A 362 1.73 12.42 -12.49
CA LEU A 362 0.79 13.29 -11.79
C LEU A 362 1.32 13.65 -10.40
N ALA A 363 1.90 12.68 -9.70
CA ALA A 363 2.56 12.89 -8.40
C ALA A 363 3.86 13.71 -8.52
N ASP A 364 4.69 13.49 -9.54
CA ASP A 364 5.83 14.37 -9.82
C ASP A 364 5.39 15.83 -10.05
N SER A 365 4.35 16.02 -10.87
CA SER A 365 3.83 17.36 -11.17
C SER A 365 3.17 18.04 -9.97
N SER A 366 2.63 17.29 -9.00
CA SER A 366 2.03 17.89 -7.80
C SER A 366 3.09 18.46 -6.85
N PHE A 367 4.30 17.93 -6.88
CA PHE A 367 5.44 18.52 -6.20
C PHE A 367 6.06 19.69 -6.99
N LYS A 368 6.31 19.52 -8.29
CA LYS A 368 6.97 20.58 -9.09
C LYS A 368 6.13 21.85 -9.24
N GLU A 369 4.84 21.68 -9.49
CA GLU A 369 3.95 22.77 -9.91
C GLU A 369 2.65 22.82 -9.08
N GLY A 370 2.36 21.78 -8.31
CA GLY A 370 1.13 21.65 -7.54
C GLY A 370 1.22 22.18 -6.11
N TYR A 371 0.15 21.95 -5.36
CA TYR A 371 0.07 22.39 -3.98
C TYR A 371 0.98 21.59 -3.04
N GLN A 372 1.22 20.30 -3.30
CA GLN A 372 2.00 19.45 -2.42
C GLN A 372 3.42 20.00 -2.25
N GLY A 373 4.07 20.43 -3.33
CA GLY A 373 5.38 21.09 -3.24
C GLY A 373 5.36 22.50 -2.69
N LYS A 374 4.19 23.17 -2.62
CA LYS A 374 4.05 24.45 -1.90
C LYS A 374 3.95 24.24 -0.39
N VAL A 375 3.27 23.17 0.02
CA VAL A 375 3.07 22.82 1.44
C VAL A 375 4.32 22.18 2.02
N ASP A 376 4.94 21.24 1.30
CA ASP A 376 6.18 20.59 1.68
C ASP A 376 7.15 20.49 0.50
N PRO A 377 7.97 21.54 0.26
CA PRO A 377 8.99 21.53 -0.78
C PRO A 377 10.06 20.46 -0.58
N LYS A 378 10.38 20.12 0.68
CA LYS A 378 11.45 19.17 1.02
C LYS A 378 11.05 17.74 0.71
N ALA A 379 9.76 17.42 0.81
CA ALA A 379 9.24 16.11 0.41
C ALA A 379 9.58 15.72 -1.03
N TYR A 380 9.75 16.69 -1.93
CA TYR A 380 10.16 16.38 -3.30
C TYR A 380 11.56 15.77 -3.38
N GLU A 381 12.46 16.04 -2.43
CA GLU A 381 13.84 15.56 -2.49
C GLU A 381 13.91 14.03 -2.50
N THR A 382 13.12 13.35 -1.66
CA THR A 382 13.17 11.89 -1.51
C THR A 382 11.87 11.20 -1.95
N PHE A 383 10.98 11.94 -2.61
CA PHE A 383 9.74 11.42 -3.16
C PHE A 383 10.01 10.25 -4.12
N THR A 384 9.18 9.23 -4.05
CA THR A 384 9.11 8.17 -5.06
C THR A 384 7.66 7.80 -5.33
N ALA A 385 7.33 7.56 -6.60
CA ALA A 385 6.09 6.91 -6.98
C ALA A 385 6.34 6.02 -8.18
N SER A 386 5.76 4.83 -8.19
CA SER A 386 5.81 4.00 -9.38
C SER A 386 4.57 3.15 -9.54
N THR A 387 4.46 2.55 -10.72
CA THR A 387 3.41 1.60 -11.01
C THR A 387 3.99 0.38 -11.69
N LEU A 388 3.60 -0.81 -11.23
CA LEU A 388 4.01 -2.09 -11.80
C LEU A 388 2.82 -2.88 -12.36
N SER A 389 3.07 -3.71 -13.37
CA SER A 389 2.16 -4.76 -13.83
C SER A 389 2.42 -6.04 -13.05
N THR A 390 1.38 -6.58 -12.39
CA THR A 390 1.51 -7.82 -11.62
C THR A 390 1.78 -9.04 -12.51
N TRP A 391 1.26 -9.02 -13.74
CA TRP A 391 1.50 -10.08 -14.72
C TRP A 391 2.96 -10.10 -15.18
N GLN A 392 3.53 -8.94 -15.52
CA GLN A 392 4.94 -8.83 -15.90
C GLN A 392 5.86 -9.17 -14.72
N LEU A 393 5.53 -8.67 -13.53
CA LEU A 393 6.28 -9.00 -12.32
C LEU A 393 6.37 -10.52 -12.10
N ARG A 394 5.23 -11.22 -12.20
CA ARG A 394 5.16 -12.67 -12.00
C ARG A 394 5.82 -13.48 -13.11
N ASN A 395 5.52 -13.16 -14.37
CA ASN A 395 5.83 -14.06 -15.50
C ASN A 395 7.13 -13.68 -16.22
N ASN A 396 7.64 -12.47 -16.01
CA ASN A 396 8.83 -11.96 -16.69
C ASN A 396 9.95 -11.65 -15.69
N LEU A 397 9.73 -10.74 -14.75
CA LEU A 397 10.79 -10.27 -13.85
C LEU A 397 11.16 -11.31 -12.78
N LEU A 398 10.20 -11.97 -12.13
CA LEU A 398 10.47 -12.92 -11.06
C LEU A 398 11.42 -14.07 -11.49
N PRO A 399 11.21 -14.78 -12.62
CA PRO A 399 12.16 -15.80 -13.09
C PRO A 399 13.57 -15.25 -13.32
N LYS A 400 13.68 -14.02 -13.85
CA LYS A 400 14.98 -13.35 -14.10
C LYS A 400 15.70 -13.04 -12.78
N ILE A 401 14.97 -12.61 -11.74
CA ILE A 401 15.51 -12.39 -10.39
C ILE A 401 15.98 -13.71 -9.76
N MET A 402 15.20 -14.79 -9.90
CA MET A 402 15.62 -16.11 -9.39
C MET A 402 16.91 -16.58 -10.08
N GLN A 403 17.02 -16.37 -11.39
CA GLN A 403 18.26 -16.65 -12.11
C GLN A 403 19.42 -15.75 -11.69
N LEU A 404 19.16 -14.48 -11.36
CA LEU A 404 20.17 -13.57 -10.81
C LEU A 404 20.72 -14.09 -9.50
N GLY A 405 19.88 -14.66 -8.62
CA GLY A 405 20.33 -15.30 -7.39
C GLY A 405 21.38 -16.39 -7.65
N TYR A 406 21.13 -17.29 -8.60
CA TYR A 406 22.11 -18.32 -8.99
C TYR A 406 23.41 -17.72 -9.58
N LYS A 407 23.31 -16.61 -10.34
CA LYS A 407 24.49 -15.95 -10.92
C LYS A 407 25.34 -15.26 -9.85
N LEU A 408 24.69 -14.64 -8.85
CA LEU A 408 25.36 -14.05 -7.70
C LEU A 408 26.07 -15.11 -6.88
N GLU A 409 25.39 -16.19 -6.53
CA GLU A 409 25.98 -17.31 -5.79
C GLU A 409 27.20 -17.88 -6.54
N SER A 410 27.04 -18.19 -7.83
CA SER A 410 28.15 -18.72 -8.64
C SER A 410 29.30 -17.72 -8.86
N TYR A 411 29.07 -16.42 -8.74
CA TYR A 411 30.12 -15.39 -8.76
C TYR A 411 30.90 -15.39 -7.44
N LEU A 412 30.19 -15.55 -6.32
CA LEU A 412 30.80 -15.66 -4.99
C LEU A 412 31.54 -17.00 -4.78
N ASP A 413 31.10 -18.08 -5.41
CA ASP A 413 31.75 -19.40 -5.35
C ASP A 413 33.14 -19.42 -6.01
N GLU A 414 33.37 -18.58 -7.01
CA GLU A 414 34.60 -18.61 -7.79
C GLU A 414 35.80 -18.05 -7.01
N GLU A 415 35.59 -17.04 -6.16
CA GLU A 415 36.66 -16.42 -5.36
C GLU A 415 36.17 -16.02 -3.97
N PRO A 416 36.67 -16.65 -2.88
CA PRO A 416 36.19 -16.42 -1.51
C PRO A 416 36.25 -14.96 -1.04
N LEU A 417 37.26 -14.20 -1.49
CA LEU A 417 37.39 -12.78 -1.13
C LEU A 417 36.23 -11.90 -1.62
N ARG A 418 35.53 -12.33 -2.69
CA ARG A 418 34.33 -11.61 -3.19
C ARG A 418 33.19 -11.61 -2.18
N VAL A 419 33.14 -12.58 -1.26
CA VAL A 419 32.15 -12.59 -0.17
C VAL A 419 32.39 -11.41 0.77
N LEU A 420 33.64 -11.12 1.11
CA LEU A 420 34.00 -9.98 1.97
C LEU A 420 33.71 -8.65 1.26
N GLU A 421 34.06 -8.54 -0.02
CA GLU A 421 33.80 -7.35 -0.82
C GLU A 421 32.29 -7.11 -1.01
N MET A 422 31.52 -8.16 -1.30
CA MET A 422 30.06 -8.09 -1.36
C MET A 422 29.48 -7.67 -0.01
N GLY A 423 29.88 -8.29 1.09
CA GLY A 423 29.43 -7.93 2.43
C GLY A 423 29.69 -6.45 2.75
N PHE A 424 30.89 -5.96 2.46
CA PHE A 424 31.25 -4.54 2.62
C PHE A 424 30.38 -3.62 1.75
N LEU A 425 30.16 -3.99 0.49
CA LEU A 425 29.27 -3.26 -0.42
C LEU A 425 27.84 -3.20 0.11
N LEU A 426 27.31 -4.31 0.63
CA LEU A 426 25.98 -4.33 1.21
C LEU A 426 25.92 -3.45 2.46
N GLU A 427 26.87 -3.53 3.37
CA GLU A 427 26.92 -2.72 4.59
C GLU A 427 26.97 -1.21 4.31
N ASN A 428 27.71 -0.80 3.27
CA ASN A 428 27.95 0.61 2.96
C ASN A 428 27.01 1.19 1.87
N SER A 429 26.07 0.39 1.35
CA SER A 429 25.09 0.86 0.38
C SER A 429 23.81 1.36 1.05
N PRO A 430 23.25 2.52 0.64
CA PRO A 430 22.05 3.06 1.27
C PRO A 430 20.84 2.11 1.18
N THR A 431 20.11 2.00 2.29
CA THR A 431 18.84 1.26 2.39
C THR A 431 17.68 2.22 2.65
N PHE A 432 16.50 1.81 2.22
CA PHE A 432 15.24 2.33 2.73
C PHE A 432 14.92 1.69 4.07
N GLN A 433 13.98 2.28 4.79
CA GLN A 433 13.42 1.66 5.99
C GLN A 433 12.94 0.23 5.69
N GLY A 434 13.17 -0.67 6.66
CA GLY A 434 12.93 -2.10 6.45
C GLY A 434 14.00 -2.81 5.65
N GLU A 435 15.17 -2.18 5.42
CA GLU A 435 16.34 -2.80 4.78
C GLU A 435 16.05 -3.24 3.34
N THR A 436 15.23 -2.46 2.64
CA THR A 436 14.98 -2.65 1.21
C THR A 436 15.83 -1.69 0.40
N ARG A 437 16.08 -2.05 -0.87
CA ARG A 437 16.83 -1.22 -1.82
C ARG A 437 16.11 -1.20 -3.14
N ASP A 438 16.15 -0.09 -3.86
CA ASP A 438 15.76 -0.09 -5.27
C ASP A 438 16.62 -1.09 -6.04
N ILE A 439 15.95 -2.01 -6.74
CA ILE A 439 16.63 -3.09 -7.45
C ILE A 439 17.52 -2.55 -8.57
N GLY A 440 17.11 -1.46 -9.23
CA GLY A 440 17.91 -0.84 -10.27
C GLY A 440 19.22 -0.29 -9.74
N ILE A 441 19.17 0.43 -8.62
CA ILE A 441 20.38 0.94 -7.94
C ILE A 441 21.29 -0.20 -7.50
N PHE A 442 20.74 -1.27 -6.90
CA PHE A 442 21.54 -2.44 -6.54
C PHE A 442 22.25 -3.06 -7.75
N LEU A 443 21.55 -3.23 -8.87
CA LEU A 443 22.13 -3.74 -10.12
C LEU A 443 23.20 -2.80 -10.70
N GLY A 444 23.01 -1.49 -10.58
CA GLY A 444 24.01 -0.48 -10.92
C GLY A 444 25.27 -0.59 -10.06
N THR A 445 25.11 -0.81 -8.76
CA THR A 445 26.22 -1.05 -7.83
C THR A 445 26.99 -2.32 -8.20
N LEU A 446 26.30 -3.40 -8.55
CA LEU A 446 26.96 -4.62 -9.04
C LEU A 446 27.72 -4.42 -10.35
N LYS A 447 27.17 -3.64 -11.30
CA LYS A 447 27.89 -3.30 -12.54
C LYS A 447 29.17 -2.51 -12.26
N LYS A 448 29.11 -1.57 -11.30
CA LYS A 448 30.30 -0.82 -10.87
C LYS A 448 31.36 -1.77 -10.29
N LEU A 449 30.96 -2.66 -9.39
CA LEU A 449 31.84 -3.68 -8.80
C LEU A 449 32.56 -4.52 -9.88
N LEU A 450 31.79 -5.09 -10.81
CA LEU A 450 32.32 -5.94 -11.87
C LEU A 450 33.24 -5.18 -12.85
N TYR A 451 32.97 -3.90 -13.06
CA TYR A 451 33.83 -3.03 -13.86
C TYR A 451 35.16 -2.75 -13.16
N GLU A 452 35.14 -2.43 -11.87
CA GLU A 452 36.34 -2.18 -11.06
C GLU A 452 37.23 -3.43 -10.97
N GLU A 453 36.62 -4.61 -10.75
CA GLU A 453 37.32 -5.89 -10.77
C GLU A 453 38.03 -6.14 -12.12
N LYS A 454 37.31 -5.95 -13.24
CA LYS A 454 37.87 -6.11 -14.60
C LYS A 454 39.04 -5.16 -14.85
N MET A 455 38.95 -3.91 -14.40
CA MET A 455 40.01 -2.91 -14.56
C MET A 455 41.23 -3.22 -13.69
N GLY A 456 41.02 -3.72 -12.47
CA GLY A 456 42.10 -4.11 -11.56
C GLY A 456 42.87 -5.34 -12.01
N LEU A 457 42.17 -6.37 -12.51
CA LEU A 457 42.78 -7.65 -12.93
C LEU A 457 43.21 -7.68 -14.40
N GLY A 458 42.73 -6.74 -15.22
CA GLY A 458 42.97 -6.72 -16.67
C GLY A 458 42.22 -7.80 -17.45
N LEU A 459 41.41 -8.63 -16.78
CA LEU A 459 40.56 -9.67 -17.37
C LEU A 459 39.29 -9.83 -16.52
N GLN A 460 38.23 -10.37 -17.12
CA GLN A 460 36.98 -10.68 -16.41
C GLN A 460 36.76 -12.20 -16.44
N SER A 461 36.45 -12.79 -15.28
CA SER A 461 36.18 -14.23 -15.22
C SER A 461 34.91 -14.62 -15.97
N ALA A 462 34.77 -15.90 -16.30
CA ALA A 462 33.56 -16.40 -16.98
C ALA A 462 32.30 -16.19 -16.12
N LYS A 463 32.41 -16.30 -14.79
CA LYS A 463 31.28 -16.11 -13.86
C LYS A 463 30.93 -14.64 -13.69
N ALA A 464 31.93 -13.76 -13.55
CA ALA A 464 31.74 -12.31 -13.53
C ALA A 464 31.08 -11.81 -14.84
N HIS A 465 31.53 -12.29 -15.99
CA HIS A 465 30.93 -11.95 -17.28
C HIS A 465 29.49 -12.49 -17.42
N ALA A 466 29.21 -13.69 -16.89
CA ALA A 466 27.87 -14.25 -16.89
C ALA A 466 26.91 -13.47 -15.97
N LEU A 467 27.39 -12.99 -14.82
CA LEU A 467 26.64 -12.12 -13.93
C LEU A 467 26.35 -10.78 -14.61
N ASP A 468 27.36 -10.11 -15.18
CA ASP A 468 27.18 -8.82 -15.87
C ASP A 468 26.12 -8.87 -16.98
N ARG A 469 26.20 -9.88 -17.86
CA ARG A 469 25.18 -10.07 -18.90
C ARG A 469 23.79 -10.34 -18.33
N HIS A 470 23.71 -11.06 -17.21
CA HIS A 470 22.42 -11.35 -16.59
C HIS A 470 21.83 -10.13 -15.88
N ILE A 471 22.66 -9.21 -15.38
CA ILE A 471 22.18 -7.92 -14.87
C ILE A 471 21.40 -7.18 -15.96
N ASP A 472 21.88 -7.16 -17.21
CA ASP A 472 21.17 -6.52 -18.33
C ASP A 472 19.81 -7.18 -18.61
N VAL A 473 19.75 -8.51 -18.49
CA VAL A 473 18.48 -9.27 -18.62
C VAL A 473 17.48 -8.87 -17.54
N VAL A 474 17.93 -8.68 -16.30
CA VAL A 474 17.05 -8.22 -15.21
C VAL A 474 16.61 -6.77 -15.44
N MET A 475 17.51 -5.88 -15.87
CA MET A 475 17.17 -4.49 -16.20
C MET A 475 16.11 -4.37 -17.30
N ASP A 476 16.18 -5.22 -18.32
CA ASP A 476 15.13 -5.36 -19.34
C ASP A 476 13.81 -5.86 -18.72
N GLY A 477 13.88 -6.90 -17.87
CA GLY A 477 12.70 -7.40 -17.15
C GLY A 477 12.01 -6.34 -16.27
N ILE A 478 12.79 -5.49 -15.61
CA ILE A 478 12.27 -4.36 -14.83
C ILE A 478 11.59 -3.35 -15.75
N SER A 479 12.23 -2.99 -16.87
CA SER A 479 11.69 -2.01 -17.83
C SER A 479 10.37 -2.43 -18.45
N GLN A 480 10.13 -3.75 -18.59
CA GLN A 480 8.86 -4.29 -19.06
C GLN A 480 7.81 -4.42 -17.94
N THR A 481 8.26 -4.51 -16.68
CA THR A 481 7.38 -4.67 -15.50
C THR A 481 6.84 -3.33 -15.00
N MET A 482 7.69 -2.30 -15.01
CA MET A 482 7.34 -0.97 -14.56
C MET A 482 6.58 -0.22 -15.66
N MET A 483 5.34 0.18 -15.35
CA MET A 483 4.48 0.93 -16.26
C MET A 483 4.90 2.40 -16.38
N SER A 484 5.33 2.96 -15.25
CA SER A 484 5.81 4.34 -15.08
C SER A 484 6.42 4.47 -13.69
N TYR A 485 7.34 5.42 -13.52
CA TYR A 485 7.91 5.78 -12.22
C TYR A 485 8.42 7.22 -12.25
N ALA A 486 8.41 7.86 -11.09
CA ALA A 486 8.92 9.19 -10.84
C ALA A 486 9.60 9.23 -9.48
N TYR A 487 10.57 10.12 -9.33
CA TYR A 487 11.38 10.23 -8.13
C TYR A 487 11.96 11.62 -7.98
N GLY A 488 12.33 11.94 -6.74
CA GLY A 488 12.94 13.18 -6.33
C GLY A 488 14.40 13.34 -6.76
N SER A 489 15.06 14.34 -6.19
CA SER A 489 16.47 14.62 -6.46
C SER A 489 17.44 13.71 -5.71
N ASN A 490 16.98 13.04 -4.65
CA ASN A 490 17.79 12.27 -3.71
C ASN A 490 17.25 10.85 -3.58
N TYR A 491 18.15 9.86 -3.48
CA TYR A 491 17.75 8.46 -3.27
C TYR A 491 17.29 8.20 -1.84
N VAL A 492 18.03 8.72 -0.86
CA VAL A 492 17.73 8.60 0.57
C VAL A 492 17.87 9.96 1.24
N ASP A 493 17.13 10.14 2.33
CA ASP A 493 17.27 11.29 3.21
C ASP A 493 18.50 11.08 4.10
N GLN A 494 19.51 11.92 3.98
CA GLN A 494 20.73 11.84 4.79
C GLN A 494 21.13 13.25 5.18
N GLY A 495 21.53 13.41 6.44
CA GLY A 495 22.17 14.61 6.97
C GLY A 495 23.52 14.92 6.28
N PRO A 496 24.55 15.38 7.00
CA PRO A 496 25.62 16.20 6.41
C PRO A 496 26.59 15.55 5.38
N VAL A 497 26.34 14.33 4.87
CA VAL A 497 27.27 13.60 3.97
C VAL A 497 26.70 13.45 2.55
N GLN A 498 27.54 13.77 1.54
CA GLN A 498 27.29 13.89 0.09
C GLN A 498 26.90 12.60 -0.68
N THR A 499 26.16 11.65 -0.09
CA THR A 499 25.68 10.46 -0.83
C THR A 499 24.31 10.64 -1.49
N SER A 500 23.79 11.88 -1.53
CA SER A 500 22.40 12.21 -1.93
C SER A 500 21.96 11.60 -3.27
N ASN A 501 22.88 11.50 -4.24
CA ASN A 501 22.56 11.07 -5.61
C ASN A 501 23.02 9.64 -5.94
N TYR A 502 23.27 8.79 -4.94
CA TYR A 502 23.85 7.45 -5.11
C TYR A 502 23.20 6.66 -6.25
N LEU A 503 23.90 6.61 -7.40
CA LEU A 503 23.48 5.94 -8.63
C LEU A 503 22.02 6.21 -9.07
N LEU A 504 21.49 7.40 -8.85
CA LEU A 504 20.09 7.74 -9.21
C LEU A 504 19.73 7.47 -10.67
N GLY A 505 20.70 7.51 -11.60
CA GLY A 505 20.48 7.13 -13.00
C GLY A 505 20.05 5.66 -13.20
N PHE A 506 20.24 4.81 -12.20
CA PHE A 506 19.80 3.42 -12.19
C PHE A 506 18.46 3.20 -11.49
N PHE A 507 17.87 4.20 -10.82
CA PHE A 507 16.62 4.05 -10.08
C PHE A 507 15.47 3.53 -10.97
N LYS A 508 14.67 2.60 -10.44
CA LYS A 508 13.52 2.01 -11.16
C LYS A 508 12.20 2.06 -10.40
N GLY A 509 12.19 2.58 -9.17
CA GLY A 509 10.99 2.68 -8.35
C GLY A 509 10.44 1.32 -7.95
N LEU A 510 11.30 0.33 -7.75
CA LEU A 510 10.89 -0.99 -7.28
C LEU A 510 11.94 -1.52 -6.30
N SER A 511 11.54 -1.75 -5.05
CA SER A 511 12.47 -2.23 -4.03
C SER A 511 12.46 -3.75 -3.86
N ILE A 512 13.53 -4.28 -3.27
CA ILE A 512 13.67 -5.67 -2.84
C ILE A 512 14.45 -5.71 -1.53
N TRP A 513 14.14 -6.66 -0.65
CA TRP A 513 14.83 -6.83 0.61
C TRP A 513 16.23 -7.40 0.39
N ILE A 514 17.23 -6.59 0.74
CA ILE A 514 18.66 -6.91 0.68
C ILE A 514 19.28 -6.35 1.97
N PRO A 515 19.36 -7.17 3.04
CA PRO A 515 19.83 -6.70 4.33
C PRO A 515 21.31 -6.33 4.31
N SER A 516 21.68 -5.33 5.11
CA SER A 516 23.05 -4.83 5.23
C SER A 516 23.98 -5.73 6.05
N SER A 517 23.44 -6.66 6.86
CA SER A 517 24.25 -7.53 7.73
C SER A 517 23.58 -8.88 8.02
N LYS A 518 24.39 -9.85 8.47
CA LYS A 518 23.92 -11.16 8.93
C LYS A 518 22.91 -11.07 10.07
N GLY A 519 23.15 -10.18 11.05
CA GLY A 519 22.25 -10.02 12.19
C GLY A 519 20.84 -9.60 11.78
N ILE A 520 20.73 -8.68 10.83
CA ILE A 520 19.45 -8.25 10.25
C ILE A 520 18.81 -9.38 9.45
N PHE A 521 19.60 -10.09 8.65
CA PHE A 521 19.13 -11.25 7.90
C PHE A 521 18.53 -12.31 8.83
N ASP A 522 19.28 -12.76 9.84
CA ASP A 522 18.86 -13.78 10.80
C ASP A 522 17.60 -13.35 11.58
N HIS A 523 17.48 -12.06 11.88
CA HIS A 523 16.32 -11.50 12.58
C HIS A 523 15.04 -11.60 11.75
N ARG A 524 15.09 -11.26 10.45
CA ARG A 524 13.89 -11.09 9.62
C ARG A 524 13.61 -12.23 8.65
N ILE A 525 14.59 -13.08 8.31
CA ILE A 525 14.43 -14.11 7.28
C ILE A 525 13.22 -15.02 7.55
N LYS A 526 12.90 -15.28 8.82
CA LYS A 526 11.73 -16.09 9.24
C LYS A 526 10.37 -15.49 8.80
N GLU A 527 10.28 -14.19 8.58
CA GLU A 527 9.08 -13.55 7.99
C GLU A 527 9.03 -13.76 6.49
N PHE A 528 10.17 -13.54 5.83
CA PHE A 528 10.29 -13.63 4.39
C PHE A 528 10.13 -15.07 3.91
N GLU A 529 10.60 -16.07 4.67
CA GLU A 529 10.35 -17.50 4.47
C GLU A 529 8.88 -17.86 4.38
N GLN A 530 7.97 -17.00 4.84
CA GLN A 530 6.53 -17.22 4.72
C GLN A 530 5.94 -16.71 3.41
N SER A 531 6.66 -15.81 2.75
CA SER A 531 6.24 -15.17 1.52
C SER A 531 6.25 -16.09 0.32
N ILE A 532 5.44 -15.73 -0.66
CA ILE A 532 5.40 -16.42 -1.94
C ILE A 532 6.71 -16.26 -2.72
N PHE A 533 7.40 -15.12 -2.56
CA PHE A 533 8.67 -14.85 -3.23
C PHE A 533 9.78 -15.81 -2.75
N TYR A 534 9.86 -16.06 -1.44
CA TYR A 534 10.86 -16.96 -0.86
C TYR A 534 10.43 -18.45 -0.85
N ARG A 535 9.13 -18.75 -0.71
CA ARG A 535 8.60 -20.14 -0.75
C ARG A 535 8.40 -20.71 -2.15
N SER A 536 8.69 -19.92 -3.19
CA SER A 536 8.11 -20.16 -4.50
C SER A 536 8.32 -21.60 -5.01
N GLN A 537 7.25 -22.16 -5.57
CA GLN A 537 7.16 -23.45 -6.25
C GLN A 537 8.14 -23.65 -7.44
N PHE A 538 8.98 -22.66 -7.75
CA PHE A 538 9.92 -22.69 -8.87
C PHE A 538 11.24 -23.37 -8.52
N THR A 539 11.45 -23.74 -7.25
CA THR A 539 12.72 -24.33 -6.81
C THR A 539 12.72 -25.86 -6.79
N ASN A 540 11.61 -26.53 -7.13
CA ASN A 540 11.49 -28.00 -7.11
C ASN A 540 12.01 -28.66 -5.81
N GLY A 541 11.85 -28.00 -4.66
CA GLY A 541 12.35 -28.47 -3.35
C GLY A 541 13.78 -28.05 -3.01
N HIS A 542 14.50 -27.37 -3.91
CA HIS A 542 15.76 -26.71 -3.61
C HIS A 542 15.54 -25.41 -2.83
N GLN A 543 16.58 -24.95 -2.14
CA GLN A 543 16.58 -23.66 -1.47
C GLN A 543 16.32 -22.53 -2.47
N ASN A 544 15.62 -21.49 -2.04
CA ASN A 544 15.35 -20.32 -2.86
C ASN A 544 16.68 -19.64 -3.28
N PRO A 545 16.94 -19.43 -4.59
CA PRO A 545 18.22 -18.89 -5.05
C PRO A 545 18.48 -17.48 -4.54
N TRP A 546 17.43 -16.68 -4.39
CA TRP A 546 17.54 -15.33 -3.83
C TRP A 546 17.96 -15.36 -2.36
N ARG A 547 17.40 -16.30 -1.60
CA ARG A 547 17.81 -16.53 -0.21
C ARG A 547 19.25 -17.05 -0.12
N SER A 548 19.59 -18.01 -0.96
CA SER A 548 20.86 -18.72 -0.90
C SER A 548 22.05 -17.78 -1.13
N TRP A 549 21.99 -16.90 -2.14
CA TRP A 549 23.07 -15.93 -2.34
C TRP A 549 23.17 -14.92 -1.18
N LEU A 550 22.06 -14.51 -0.56
CA LEU A 550 22.06 -13.62 0.60
C LEU A 550 22.74 -14.26 1.80
N GLU A 551 22.41 -15.53 2.10
CA GLU A 551 23.06 -16.28 3.18
C GLU A 551 24.58 -16.35 2.97
N LYS A 552 25.00 -16.64 1.74
CA LYS A 552 26.42 -16.71 1.38
C LYS A 552 27.10 -15.34 1.47
N ALA A 553 26.49 -14.29 0.94
CA ALA A 553 27.05 -12.94 0.93
C ALA A 553 27.19 -12.33 2.33
N LEU A 554 26.35 -12.75 3.27
CA LEU A 554 26.30 -12.19 4.63
C LEU A 554 26.98 -13.07 5.67
N ASP A 555 27.36 -14.30 5.35
CA ASP A 555 28.12 -15.19 6.22
C ASP A 555 29.48 -15.58 5.62
N PRO A 556 30.48 -14.67 5.68
CA PRO A 556 31.81 -14.94 5.14
C PRO A 556 32.52 -16.11 5.83
N MET A 557 32.18 -16.43 7.08
CA MET A 557 32.81 -17.51 7.84
C MET A 557 32.30 -18.88 7.42
N ALA A 558 31.03 -19.00 7.01
CA ALA A 558 30.47 -20.25 6.50
C ALA A 558 31.13 -20.70 5.17
N GLY A 559 31.63 -19.76 4.36
CA GLY A 559 32.30 -20.03 3.08
C GLY A 559 33.79 -20.36 3.20
N LEU A 560 34.43 -20.06 4.33
CA LEU A 560 35.87 -20.26 4.54
C LEU A 560 36.22 -21.69 4.97
N GLY A 561 35.23 -22.51 5.35
CA GLY A 561 35.47 -23.85 5.90
C GLY A 561 36.23 -23.77 7.23
N ASP A 562 36.25 -24.89 7.94
CA ASP A 562 37.07 -25.05 9.14
C ASP A 562 38.54 -24.93 8.71
N PHE A 563 39.11 -23.71 8.79
CA PHE A 563 40.55 -23.53 8.81
C PHE A 563 41.05 -24.07 10.15
N GLY A 564 41.08 -25.40 10.25
CA GLY A 564 41.86 -26.11 11.25
C GLY A 564 43.30 -25.62 11.15
N ASP A 565 43.80 -25.13 12.28
CA ASP A 565 45.22 -24.97 12.58
C ASP A 565 46.08 -24.38 11.45
N PHE A 566 45.94 -23.08 11.19
CA PHE A 566 47.12 -22.33 10.76
C PHE A 566 48.02 -22.11 11.98
N PRO A 567 49.28 -22.60 11.99
CA PRO A 567 50.19 -22.30 13.07
C PRO A 567 50.42 -20.79 13.07
N LEU A 568 50.14 -20.15 14.20
CA LEU A 568 50.62 -18.82 14.51
C LEU A 568 52.13 -18.79 14.30
N ILE A 569 52.58 -18.13 13.23
CA ILE A 569 53.98 -17.76 13.08
C ILE A 569 54.16 -16.52 13.97
N ASN A 570 54.91 -16.73 15.06
CA ASN A 570 55.31 -15.73 16.05
C ASN A 570 56.01 -14.52 15.45
#